data_AF-A0A6I2VKL3-F1
#
_entry.id   AF-A0A6I2VKL3-F1
#
_cell.length_a   1.000
_cell.length_b   1.000
_cell.length_c   1.000
_cell.angle_alpha   90.00
_cell.angle_beta   90.00
_cell.angle_gamma   90.00
#
_symmetry.space_group_name_H-M   'P 1'
#
loop_
_entity.id
_entity.type
_entity.pdbx_description
1 polymer ?
#
loop_
_entity_poly.entity_id
_entity_poly.type
_entity_poly.pdbx_seq_one_letter_code
_entity_poly.pdbx_strand_id
1 'polypeptide(L)'
;MTRPVTDLQRRVAPFEVKAPFEPSGDQPAAIAALAERIRSGERDTVLLGATGTGKSATTAWLVEALQRPTLVMAPNKTLAAQLTTEFKELLPNNAVEYFVSYYDYYQPEAYIPQSDTFIEKDSSINEEVERLRHSATNSLLTRRDVIVVASVSAIYGLGTPQEYVDRMVRLRIGESIERDALLRRFVDIQYTRNDISFQRGTFRVRGDTVEVFPVYEEHPIRIEMFGDEIERLMSLHPVTGEILTEDQEIYIFPATHYVAGPERM
;
A
#
# COMPACT_ATOMS: atom_id res chain seq x y z
N MET A 1 -4.49 13.40 14.84
CA MET A 1 -3.69 13.19 13.61
C MET A 1 -4.39 13.89 12.46
N THR A 2 -3.75 14.89 11.88
CA THR A 2 -4.24 15.62 10.71
C THR A 2 -4.02 14.78 9.46
N ARG A 3 -4.99 14.80 8.53
CA ARG A 3 -4.79 14.23 7.19
C ARG A 3 -3.60 14.96 6.53
N PRO A 4 -2.77 14.28 5.72
CA PRO A 4 -1.70 14.97 5.01
C PRO A 4 -2.31 16.04 4.11
N VAL A 5 -1.72 17.23 4.14
CA VAL A 5 -2.02 18.32 3.20
C VAL A 5 -1.21 18.03 1.95
N THR A 6 -1.91 17.70 0.87
CA THR A 6 -1.30 17.37 -0.41
C THR A 6 -2.25 17.75 -1.54
N ASP A 7 -1.69 18.12 -2.68
CA ASP A 7 -2.42 18.32 -3.93
C ASP A 7 -2.71 16.98 -4.64
N LEU A 8 -2.26 15.86 -4.08
CA LEU A 8 -2.49 14.54 -4.61
C LEU A 8 -3.98 14.22 -4.64
N GLN A 9 -4.51 14.13 -5.87
CA GLN A 9 -5.90 13.79 -6.08
C GLN A 9 -6.07 12.27 -6.04
N ARG A 10 -6.84 11.80 -5.06
CA ARG A 10 -7.20 10.38 -5.01
C ARG A 10 -8.09 10.02 -6.18
N ARG A 11 -7.75 8.93 -6.86
CA ARG A 11 -8.70 8.29 -7.78
C ARG A 11 -9.91 7.83 -6.98
N VAL A 12 -11.09 8.25 -7.42
CA VAL A 12 -12.36 7.84 -6.84
C VAL A 12 -12.99 6.84 -7.79
N ALA A 13 -12.93 5.56 -7.43
CA ALA A 13 -13.76 4.51 -8.00
C ALA A 13 -14.77 4.06 -6.94
N PRO A 14 -15.95 3.58 -7.32
CA PRO A 14 -16.87 2.98 -6.36
C PRO A 14 -16.34 1.59 -5.94
N PHE A 15 -16.61 1.20 -4.70
CA PHE A 15 -16.58 -0.21 -4.33
C PHE A 15 -17.68 -0.95 -5.08
N GLU A 16 -17.35 -2.10 -5.67
CA GLU A 16 -18.28 -2.92 -6.43
C GLU A 16 -18.05 -4.41 -6.15
N VAL A 17 -19.02 -5.07 -5.52
CA VAL A 17 -18.94 -6.51 -5.24
C VAL A 17 -19.27 -7.29 -6.50
N LYS A 18 -18.36 -8.18 -6.90
CA LYS A 18 -18.55 -9.16 -7.97
C LYS A 18 -18.66 -10.55 -7.36
N ALA A 19 -19.87 -11.08 -7.29
CA ALA A 19 -20.14 -12.44 -6.81
C ALA A 19 -21.18 -13.13 -7.70
N PRO A 20 -21.11 -14.47 -7.86
CA PRO A 20 -22.13 -15.24 -8.58
C PRO A 20 -23.42 -15.45 -7.76
N PHE A 21 -23.51 -14.83 -6.58
CA PHE A 21 -24.62 -14.94 -5.64
C PHE A 21 -24.96 -13.56 -5.08
N GLU A 22 -26.20 -13.42 -4.60
CA GLU A 22 -26.71 -12.21 -3.97
C GLU A 22 -26.86 -12.41 -2.45
N PRO A 23 -26.95 -11.34 -1.64
CA PRO A 23 -27.25 -11.44 -0.23
C PRO A 23 -28.54 -12.26 0.00
N SER A 24 -28.48 -13.26 0.88
CA SER A 24 -29.60 -14.17 1.12
C SER A 24 -29.81 -14.47 2.61
N GLY A 25 -30.96 -15.08 2.95
CA GLY A 25 -31.35 -15.30 4.34
C GLY A 25 -31.45 -13.98 5.11
N ASP A 26 -30.77 -13.87 6.25
CA ASP A 26 -30.77 -12.67 7.09
C ASP A 26 -29.79 -11.58 6.63
N GLN A 27 -28.93 -11.88 5.63
CA GLN A 27 -27.89 -10.95 5.17
C GLN A 27 -28.47 -9.60 4.68
N PRO A 28 -29.51 -9.53 3.83
CA PRO A 28 -30.05 -8.24 3.36
C PRO A 28 -30.48 -7.33 4.50
N ALA A 29 -31.19 -7.89 5.50
CA ALA A 29 -31.67 -7.14 6.65
C ALA A 29 -30.51 -6.68 7.54
N ALA A 30 -29.51 -7.54 7.77
CA ALA A 30 -28.31 -7.20 8.54
C ALA A 30 -27.52 -6.07 7.87
N ILE A 31 -27.28 -6.15 6.55
CA ILE A 31 -26.55 -5.12 5.79
C ILE A 31 -27.28 -3.78 5.88
N ALA A 32 -28.60 -3.77 5.63
CA ALA A 32 -29.40 -2.55 5.70
C ALA A 32 -29.36 -1.91 7.10
N ALA A 33 -29.53 -2.72 8.15
CA ALA A 33 -29.50 -2.24 9.53
C ALA A 33 -28.12 -1.68 9.92
N LEU A 34 -27.03 -2.38 9.56
CA LEU A 34 -25.67 -1.90 9.83
C LEU A 34 -25.34 -0.62 9.06
N ALA A 35 -25.73 -0.55 7.79
CA ALA A 35 -25.49 0.62 6.95
C ALA A 35 -26.22 1.86 7.51
N GLU A 36 -27.46 1.70 7.96
CA GLU A 36 -28.24 2.79 8.54
C GLU A 36 -27.62 3.30 9.84
N ARG A 37 -27.24 2.40 10.75
CA ARG A 37 -26.56 2.78 12.01
C ARG A 37 -25.26 3.55 11.76
N ILE A 38 -24.46 3.11 10.80
CA ILE A 38 -23.21 3.77 10.46
C ILE A 38 -23.46 5.15 9.82
N ARG A 39 -24.51 5.29 9.00
CA ARG A 39 -24.91 6.58 8.40
C ARG A 39 -25.51 7.54 9.42
N SER A 40 -26.20 7.05 10.45
CA SER A 40 -26.72 7.86 11.56
C SER A 40 -25.64 8.33 12.53
N GLY A 41 -24.39 7.88 12.34
CA GLY A 41 -23.23 8.31 13.12
C GLY A 41 -22.96 7.45 14.35
N GLU A 42 -23.58 6.27 14.46
CA GLU A 42 -23.20 5.29 15.48
C GLU A 42 -21.73 4.89 15.29
N ARG A 43 -20.97 4.92 16.40
CA ARG A 43 -19.53 4.64 16.39
C ARG A 43 -19.25 3.15 16.50
N ASP A 44 -20.04 2.46 17.31
CA ASP A 44 -19.84 1.06 17.65
C ASP A 44 -21.06 0.25 17.21
N THR A 45 -20.84 -0.76 16.37
CA THR A 45 -21.91 -1.62 15.88
C THR A 45 -21.42 -3.06 15.84
N VAL A 46 -22.29 -4.00 16.21
CA VAL A 46 -21.95 -5.43 16.33
C VAL A 46 -22.79 -6.25 15.36
N LEU A 47 -22.13 -7.02 14.50
CA LEU A 47 -22.76 -8.08 13.70
C LEU A 47 -22.66 -9.41 14.47
N LEU A 48 -23.78 -9.86 15.04
CA LEU A 48 -23.91 -11.18 15.66
C LEU A 48 -24.15 -12.27 14.59
N GLY A 49 -23.08 -12.63 13.86
CA GLY A 49 -23.15 -13.63 12.79
C GLY A 49 -22.68 -15.01 13.20
N ALA A 50 -23.55 -16.02 13.13
CA ALA A 50 -23.19 -17.41 13.38
C ALA A 50 -22.10 -17.93 12.41
N THR A 51 -21.41 -19.01 12.76
CA THR A 51 -20.43 -19.65 11.86
C THR A 51 -21.12 -20.16 10.59
N GLY A 52 -20.49 -19.97 9.43
CA GLY A 52 -21.07 -20.40 8.14
C GLY A 52 -22.08 -19.44 7.52
N THR A 53 -22.40 -18.30 8.14
CA THR A 53 -23.40 -17.34 7.62
C THR A 53 -22.89 -16.34 6.58
N GLY A 54 -21.65 -16.49 6.09
CA GLY A 54 -21.07 -15.59 5.08
C GLY A 54 -20.75 -14.19 5.60
N LYS A 55 -20.08 -14.08 6.77
CA LYS A 55 -19.72 -12.79 7.39
C LYS A 55 -18.81 -11.91 6.53
N SER A 56 -17.86 -12.51 5.82
CA SER A 56 -16.96 -11.77 4.92
C SER A 56 -17.72 -11.12 3.76
N ALA A 57 -18.61 -11.88 3.11
CA ALA A 57 -19.47 -11.36 2.05
C ALA A 57 -20.43 -10.27 2.57
N THR A 58 -21.06 -10.51 3.73
CA THR A 58 -21.88 -9.49 4.44
C THR A 58 -21.11 -8.20 4.67
N THR A 59 -19.83 -8.31 5.03
CA THR A 59 -18.94 -7.16 5.25
C THR A 59 -18.58 -6.47 3.93
N ALA A 60 -18.30 -7.22 2.86
CA ALA A 60 -18.02 -6.66 1.53
C ALA A 60 -19.21 -5.85 0.99
N TRP A 61 -20.43 -6.39 1.06
CA TRP A 61 -21.64 -5.66 0.68
C TRP A 61 -21.92 -4.46 1.58
N LEU A 62 -21.57 -4.53 2.87
CA LEU A 62 -21.64 -3.36 3.75
C LEU A 62 -20.65 -2.25 3.32
N VAL A 63 -19.42 -2.61 2.96
CA VAL A 63 -18.42 -1.66 2.45
C VAL A 63 -18.90 -1.03 1.14
N GLU A 64 -19.45 -1.83 0.22
CA GLU A 64 -20.09 -1.35 -1.01
C GLU A 64 -21.26 -0.40 -0.72
N ALA A 65 -22.14 -0.72 0.23
CA ALA A 65 -23.26 0.16 0.59
C ALA A 65 -22.79 1.49 1.21
N LEU A 66 -21.66 1.50 1.90
CA LEU A 66 -21.12 2.69 2.59
C LEU A 66 -20.17 3.52 1.74
N GLN A 67 -19.52 2.91 0.74
CA GLN A 67 -18.52 3.54 -0.11
C GLN A 67 -17.41 4.23 0.70
N ARG A 68 -16.85 3.57 1.72
CA ARG A 68 -15.82 4.13 2.62
C ARG A 68 -14.58 3.24 2.65
N PRO A 69 -13.36 3.82 2.62
CA PRO A 69 -12.15 3.06 2.91
C PRO A 69 -12.28 2.35 4.25
N THR A 70 -11.89 1.07 4.30
CA THR A 70 -12.18 0.20 5.44
C THR A 70 -10.91 -0.51 5.91
N LEU A 71 -10.70 -0.52 7.23
CA LEU A 71 -9.65 -1.32 7.87
C LEU A 71 -10.30 -2.54 8.52
N VAL A 72 -9.87 -3.73 8.15
CA VAL A 72 -10.31 -5.00 8.73
C VAL A 72 -9.19 -5.54 9.62
N MET A 73 -9.42 -5.57 10.93
CA MET A 73 -8.44 -6.08 11.90
C MET A 73 -8.66 -7.57 12.13
N ALA A 74 -7.62 -8.38 11.89
CA ALA A 74 -7.60 -9.81 12.13
C ALA A 74 -6.60 -10.17 13.27
N PRO A 75 -6.93 -11.13 14.13
CA PRO A 75 -6.10 -11.49 15.29
C PRO A 75 -4.82 -12.25 14.94
N ASN A 76 -4.71 -12.82 13.73
CA ASN A 76 -3.55 -13.58 13.29
C ASN A 76 -3.33 -13.48 11.78
N LYS A 77 -2.10 -13.80 11.33
CA LYS A 77 -1.70 -13.72 9.90
C LYS A 77 -2.53 -14.67 9.02
N THR A 78 -2.89 -15.85 9.51
CA THR A 78 -3.65 -16.85 8.74
C THR A 78 -5.03 -16.35 8.36
N LEU A 79 -5.80 -15.85 9.33
CA LEU A 79 -7.13 -15.29 9.08
C LEU A 79 -7.04 -13.99 8.26
N ALA A 80 -6.01 -13.16 8.49
CA ALA A 80 -5.78 -11.98 7.68
C ALA A 80 -5.57 -12.34 6.19
N ALA A 81 -4.76 -13.35 5.91
CA ALA A 81 -4.53 -13.83 4.55
C ALA A 81 -5.81 -14.39 3.91
N GLN A 82 -6.58 -15.20 4.66
CA GLN A 82 -7.87 -15.73 4.20
C GLN A 82 -8.85 -14.61 3.82
N LEU A 83 -9.04 -13.63 4.72
CA LEU A 83 -9.92 -12.49 4.47
C LEU A 83 -9.44 -11.66 3.28
N THR A 84 -8.13 -11.48 3.11
CA THR A 84 -7.57 -10.75 1.96
C THR A 84 -7.92 -11.45 0.65
N THR A 85 -7.76 -12.78 0.59
CA THR A 85 -8.14 -13.56 -0.59
C THR A 85 -9.64 -13.46 -0.87
N GLU A 86 -10.49 -13.64 0.14
CA GLU A 86 -11.95 -13.53 0.00
C GLU A 86 -12.36 -12.13 -0.48
N PHE A 87 -11.78 -11.06 0.07
CA PHE A 87 -12.07 -9.70 -0.40
C PHE A 87 -11.53 -9.44 -1.81
N LYS A 88 -10.38 -10.00 -2.21
CA LYS A 88 -9.87 -9.89 -3.58
C LYS A 88 -10.80 -10.56 -4.59
N GLU A 89 -11.38 -11.71 -4.24
CA GLU A 89 -12.36 -12.40 -5.07
C GLU A 89 -13.67 -11.59 -5.18
N LEU A 90 -14.13 -11.01 -4.07
CA LEU A 90 -15.38 -10.25 -4.02
C LEU A 90 -15.26 -8.83 -4.61
N LEU A 91 -14.08 -8.19 -4.54
CA LEU A 91 -13.85 -6.80 -4.95
C LEU A 91 -12.68 -6.72 -5.95
N PRO A 92 -12.72 -7.42 -7.09
CA PRO A 92 -11.57 -7.58 -7.99
C PRO A 92 -11.12 -6.27 -8.67
N ASN A 93 -11.99 -5.26 -8.68
CA ASN A 93 -11.73 -3.96 -9.29
C ASN A 93 -11.24 -2.89 -8.29
N ASN A 94 -11.23 -3.21 -6.99
CA ASN A 94 -10.87 -2.29 -5.92
C ASN A 94 -9.51 -2.64 -5.30
N ALA A 95 -8.94 -1.72 -4.53
CA ALA A 95 -7.65 -1.94 -3.86
C ALA A 95 -7.87 -2.76 -2.57
N VAL A 96 -7.63 -4.07 -2.66
CA VAL A 96 -7.65 -4.99 -1.51
C VAL A 96 -6.21 -5.26 -1.06
N GLU A 97 -5.85 -4.69 0.07
CA GLU A 97 -4.48 -4.56 0.56
C GLU A 97 -4.23 -5.41 1.81
N TYR A 98 -2.99 -5.82 2.00
CA TYR A 98 -2.56 -6.67 3.11
C TYR A 98 -1.50 -6.00 3.97
N PHE A 99 -1.76 -5.87 5.28
CA PHE A 99 -0.89 -5.13 6.20
C PHE A 99 -0.62 -5.90 7.50
N VAL A 100 0.42 -6.74 7.50
CA VAL A 100 0.86 -7.49 8.69
C VAL A 100 2.34 -7.25 8.96
N SER A 101 2.86 -7.85 10.04
CA SER A 101 4.31 -7.85 10.28
C SER A 101 5.03 -8.54 9.13
N TYR A 102 5.97 -7.80 8.55
CA TYR A 102 6.89 -8.21 7.51
C TYR A 102 8.06 -9.05 8.03
N TYR A 103 8.15 -9.29 9.34
CA TYR A 103 9.10 -10.24 9.89
C TYR A 103 8.56 -11.68 9.78
N ASP A 104 9.35 -12.56 9.18
CA ASP A 104 9.15 -14.01 9.24
C ASP A 104 9.62 -14.57 10.59
N TYR A 105 10.73 -14.02 11.08
CA TYR A 105 11.25 -14.26 12.42
C TYR A 105 11.60 -12.94 13.09
N TYR A 106 11.27 -12.80 14.37
CA TYR A 106 11.60 -11.62 15.16
C TYR A 106 11.86 -11.98 16.61
N GLN A 107 13.09 -11.73 17.05
CA GLN A 107 13.50 -11.74 18.43
C GLN A 107 13.72 -10.30 18.89
N PRO A 108 12.93 -9.80 19.86
CA PRO A 108 13.18 -8.48 20.42
C PRO A 108 14.49 -8.49 21.22
N GLU A 109 15.15 -7.34 21.25
CA GLU A 109 16.20 -7.07 22.22
C GLU A 109 15.60 -7.12 23.64
N ALA A 110 16.25 -7.85 24.53
CA ALA A 110 15.79 -7.99 25.91
C ALA A 110 16.96 -8.23 26.86
N TYR A 111 16.78 -7.87 28.12
CA TYR A 111 17.69 -8.22 29.20
C TYR A 111 16.95 -9.03 30.24
N ILE A 112 17.50 -10.19 30.64
CA ILE A 112 16.96 -11.09 31.65
C ILE A 112 17.79 -10.93 32.93
N PRO A 113 17.30 -10.18 33.94
CA PRO A 113 18.09 -9.87 35.14
C PRO A 113 18.44 -11.11 35.98
N GLN A 114 17.57 -12.11 35.99
CA GLN A 114 17.74 -13.32 36.82
C GLN A 114 18.97 -14.15 36.41
N SER A 115 19.31 -14.13 35.13
CA SER A 115 20.44 -14.87 34.56
C SER A 115 21.54 -13.95 34.03
N ASP A 116 21.44 -12.65 34.31
CA ASP A 116 22.32 -11.61 33.77
C ASP A 116 22.58 -11.77 32.26
N THR A 117 21.52 -12.04 31.50
CA THR A 117 21.62 -12.39 30.08
C THR A 117 21.06 -11.28 29.22
N PHE A 118 21.88 -10.76 28.32
CA PHE A 118 21.43 -9.88 27.25
C PHE A 118 21.11 -10.70 26.00
N ILE A 119 19.94 -10.46 25.43
CA ILE A 119 19.43 -11.08 24.21
C ILE A 119 19.47 -10.00 23.13
N GLU A 120 20.34 -10.19 22.15
CA GLU A 120 20.41 -9.30 20.98
C GLU A 120 19.16 -9.42 20.11
N LYS A 121 18.84 -8.31 19.45
CA LYS A 121 17.82 -8.29 18.40
C LYS A 121 18.30 -9.16 17.23
N ASP A 122 17.43 -10.07 16.82
CA ASP A 122 17.63 -10.85 15.60
C ASP A 122 16.30 -10.92 14.83
N SER A 123 16.35 -10.81 13.50
CA SER A 123 15.15 -10.76 12.69
C SER A 123 15.40 -11.13 11.23
N SER A 124 14.40 -11.72 10.60
CA SER A 124 14.37 -11.99 9.16
C SER A 124 13.15 -11.31 8.54
N ILE A 125 13.36 -10.61 7.42
CA ILE A 125 12.34 -9.86 6.70
C ILE A 125 11.83 -10.67 5.51
N ASN A 126 10.52 -10.64 5.31
CA ASN A 126 9.83 -11.14 4.14
C ASN A 126 9.59 -9.99 3.16
N GLU A 127 10.34 -9.98 2.05
CA GLU A 127 10.29 -8.91 1.04
C GLU A 127 8.89 -8.77 0.41
N GLU A 128 8.16 -9.86 0.22
CA GLU A 128 6.82 -9.81 -0.37
C GLU A 128 5.80 -9.19 0.60
N VAL A 129 5.89 -9.49 1.90
CA VAL A 129 5.03 -8.85 2.90
C VAL A 129 5.38 -7.37 3.05
N GLU A 130 6.66 -7.01 2.98
CA GLU A 130 7.11 -5.62 3.00
C GLU A 130 6.55 -4.83 1.80
N ARG A 131 6.63 -5.39 0.60
CA ARG A 131 6.00 -4.85 -0.61
C ARG A 131 4.51 -4.59 -0.40
N LEU A 132 3.78 -5.58 0.12
CA LEU A 132 2.33 -5.46 0.37
C LEU A 132 2.00 -4.35 1.37
N ARG A 133 2.86 -4.11 2.37
CA ARG A 133 2.70 -2.97 3.29
C ARG A 133 2.86 -1.64 2.59
N HIS A 134 3.86 -1.52 1.70
CA HIS A 134 4.04 -0.33 0.89
C HIS A 134 2.86 -0.10 -0.06
N SER A 135 2.36 -1.17 -0.70
CA SER A 135 1.14 -1.15 -1.52
C SER A 135 -0.04 -0.60 -0.74
N ALA A 136 -0.28 -1.10 0.48
CA ALA A 136 -1.37 -0.64 1.34
C ALA A 136 -1.30 0.87 1.62
N THR A 137 -0.12 1.37 2.00
CA THR A 137 0.06 2.80 2.29
C THR A 137 -0.05 3.66 1.04
N ASN A 138 0.47 3.20 -0.10
CA ASN A 138 0.35 3.88 -1.38
C ASN A 138 -1.12 3.99 -1.81
N SER A 139 -1.86 2.88 -1.80
CA SER A 139 -3.29 2.83 -2.13
C SER A 139 -4.12 3.76 -1.25
N LEU A 140 -3.85 3.82 0.06
CA LEU A 140 -4.53 4.75 0.97
C LEU A 140 -4.28 6.23 0.65
N LEU A 141 -3.15 6.56 0.01
CA LEU A 141 -2.82 7.92 -0.41
C LEU A 141 -3.42 8.24 -1.77
N THR A 142 -3.42 7.30 -2.71
CA THR A 142 -3.76 7.51 -4.13
C THR A 142 -5.19 7.13 -4.51
N ARG A 143 -5.91 6.35 -3.70
CA ARG A 143 -7.27 5.87 -3.99
C ARG A 143 -8.21 6.04 -2.80
N ARG A 144 -9.53 5.98 -3.09
CA ARG A 144 -10.58 5.99 -2.06
C ARG A 144 -11.22 4.62 -1.84
N ASP A 145 -11.17 3.75 -2.84
CA ASP A 145 -11.74 2.42 -2.84
C ASP A 145 -10.76 1.36 -2.30
N VAL A 146 -10.31 1.60 -1.06
CA VAL A 146 -9.28 0.78 -0.41
C VAL A 146 -9.85 0.04 0.78
N ILE A 147 -9.66 -1.28 0.80
CA ILE A 147 -9.83 -2.12 1.98
C ILE A 147 -8.48 -2.67 2.40
N VAL A 148 -8.09 -2.44 3.65
CA VAL A 148 -6.84 -2.95 4.20
C VAL A 148 -7.17 -4.04 5.22
N VAL A 149 -6.72 -5.26 4.96
CA VAL A 149 -6.79 -6.35 5.96
C VAL A 149 -5.48 -6.35 6.72
N ALA A 150 -5.55 -6.15 8.04
CA ALA A 150 -4.38 -5.93 8.87
C ALA A 150 -4.37 -6.78 10.13
N SER A 151 -3.16 -7.06 10.64
CA SER A 151 -3.00 -7.52 12.03
C SER A 151 -2.83 -6.34 12.98
N VAL A 152 -2.50 -6.62 14.24
CA VAL A 152 -2.05 -5.59 15.20
C VAL A 152 -0.84 -4.78 14.71
N SER A 153 -0.18 -5.17 13.61
CA SER A 153 0.83 -4.31 12.99
C SER A 153 0.30 -2.90 12.63
N ALA A 154 -1.00 -2.74 12.38
CA ALA A 154 -1.62 -1.45 12.09
C ALA A 154 -1.59 -0.43 13.25
N ILE A 155 -1.30 -0.87 14.49
CA ILE A 155 -1.14 0.00 15.65
C ILE A 155 0.31 0.29 16.02
N TYR A 156 1.28 -0.28 15.28
CA TYR A 156 2.70 0.04 15.44
C TYR A 156 3.08 1.30 14.66
N GLY A 157 4.15 1.97 15.11
CA GLY A 157 4.61 3.23 14.54
C GLY A 157 5.05 3.10 13.08
N LEU A 158 4.69 4.11 12.29
CA LEU A 158 5.26 4.42 10.98
C LEU A 158 5.69 5.89 10.99
N GLY A 159 6.49 6.31 10.00
CA GLY A 159 6.71 7.73 9.73
C GLY A 159 5.39 8.46 9.46
N THR A 160 5.42 9.79 9.58
CA THR A 160 4.17 10.55 9.42
C THR A 160 3.69 10.50 7.97
N PRO A 161 2.36 10.44 7.71
CA PRO A 161 1.85 10.47 6.34
C PRO A 161 2.28 11.72 5.57
N GLN A 162 2.44 12.84 6.26
CA GLN A 162 2.91 14.09 5.66
C GLN A 162 4.34 13.95 5.14
N GLU A 163 5.27 13.45 5.95
CA GLU A 163 6.66 13.24 5.52
C GLU A 163 6.76 12.26 4.35
N TYR A 164 5.92 11.23 4.34
CA TYR A 164 5.91 10.26 3.24
C TYR A 164 5.46 10.90 1.93
N VAL A 165 4.46 11.78 1.97
CA VAL A 165 3.94 12.49 0.80
C VAL A 165 4.87 13.62 0.37
N ASP A 166 5.39 14.43 1.28
CA ASP A 166 6.27 15.57 0.97
C ASP A 166 7.55 15.14 0.26
N ARG A 167 7.96 13.90 0.49
CA ARG A 167 9.16 13.31 -0.10
C ARG A 167 8.88 12.56 -1.39
N MET A 168 7.64 12.45 -1.85
CA MET A 168 7.38 11.74 -3.10
C MET A 168 8.04 12.45 -4.29
N VAL A 169 8.52 11.68 -5.24
CA VAL A 169 8.97 12.19 -6.54
C VAL A 169 7.80 12.15 -7.49
N ARG A 170 7.22 13.33 -7.76
CA ARG A 170 6.25 13.53 -8.83
C ARG A 170 6.99 13.66 -10.15
N LEU A 171 6.50 12.97 -11.17
CA LEU A 171 7.00 13.01 -12.54
C LEU A 171 5.85 13.28 -13.48
N ARG A 172 5.99 14.25 -14.38
CA ARG A 172 4.98 14.57 -15.39
C ARG A 172 5.62 14.77 -16.75
N ILE A 173 4.96 14.31 -17.81
CA ILE A 173 5.41 14.57 -19.18
C ILE A 173 5.46 16.08 -19.44
N GLY A 174 6.54 16.55 -20.07
CA GLY A 174 6.85 17.95 -20.33
C GLY A 174 7.46 18.71 -19.16
N GLU A 175 7.67 18.06 -18.01
CA GLU A 175 8.40 18.65 -16.89
C GLU A 175 9.90 18.71 -17.21
N SER A 176 10.52 19.86 -16.91
CA SER A 176 11.96 20.02 -17.04
C SER A 176 12.68 19.69 -15.73
N ILE A 177 13.51 18.65 -15.76
CA ILE A 177 14.36 18.21 -14.66
C ILE A 177 15.68 17.66 -15.21
N GLU A 178 16.80 18.13 -14.66
CA GLU A 178 18.12 17.55 -14.99
C GLU A 178 18.16 16.09 -14.53
N ARG A 179 18.64 15.20 -15.41
CA ARG A 179 18.72 13.76 -15.11
C ARG A 179 19.43 13.49 -13.79
N ASP A 180 20.60 14.09 -13.55
CA ASP A 180 21.37 13.83 -12.34
C ASP A 180 20.67 14.38 -11.08
N ALA A 181 19.87 15.44 -11.21
CA ALA A 181 19.01 15.92 -10.12
C ALA A 181 17.88 14.92 -9.81
N LEU A 182 17.26 14.32 -10.84
CA LEU A 182 16.28 13.25 -10.67
C LEU A 182 16.89 12.04 -9.94
N LEU A 183 18.10 11.61 -10.30
CA LEU A 183 18.79 10.50 -9.63
C LEU A 183 19.07 10.82 -8.15
N ARG A 184 19.49 12.05 -7.84
CA ARG A 184 19.69 12.50 -6.44
C ARG A 184 18.39 12.41 -5.64
N ARG A 185 17.26 12.85 -6.22
CA ARG A 185 15.95 12.73 -5.58
C ARG A 185 15.61 11.27 -5.26
N PHE A 186 15.91 10.31 -6.14
CA PHE A 186 15.71 8.88 -5.85
C PHE A 186 16.57 8.39 -4.68
N VAL A 187 17.82 8.82 -4.59
CA VAL A 187 18.68 8.51 -3.44
C VAL A 187 18.12 9.11 -2.15
N ASP A 188 17.64 10.35 -2.17
CA ASP A 188 17.06 11.03 -1.00
C ASP A 188 15.83 10.29 -0.44
N ILE A 189 15.12 9.57 -1.30
CA ILE A 189 13.94 8.76 -0.95
C ILE A 189 14.27 7.26 -0.79
N GLN A 190 15.56 6.96 -0.53
CA GLN A 190 16.10 5.66 -0.15
C GLN A 190 16.13 4.60 -1.26
N TYR A 191 16.15 5.00 -2.53
CA TYR A 191 16.42 4.07 -3.62
C TYR A 191 17.91 3.93 -3.88
N THR A 192 18.34 2.74 -4.27
CA THR A 192 19.74 2.45 -4.57
C THR A 192 19.98 2.36 -6.07
N ARG A 193 21.06 2.97 -6.57
CA ARG A 193 21.45 2.77 -7.97
C ARG A 193 22.00 1.36 -8.18
N ASN A 194 21.43 0.60 -9.11
CA ASN A 194 21.94 -0.72 -9.48
C ASN A 194 21.73 -1.00 -10.98
N ASP A 195 22.78 -0.78 -11.77
CA ASP A 195 22.74 -0.96 -13.23
C ASP A 195 22.81 -2.45 -13.65
N ILE A 196 23.21 -3.36 -12.74
CA ILE A 196 23.40 -4.79 -13.00
C ILE A 196 22.15 -5.59 -12.61
N SER A 197 21.72 -5.49 -11.35
CA SER A 197 20.54 -6.18 -10.83
C SER A 197 19.40 -5.19 -10.63
N PHE A 198 18.41 -5.26 -11.52
CA PHE A 198 17.24 -4.39 -11.45
C PHE A 198 16.12 -5.06 -10.67
N GLN A 199 15.93 -4.60 -9.44
CA GLN A 199 15.02 -5.16 -8.45
C GLN A 199 14.32 -4.02 -7.71
N ARG A 200 13.32 -4.34 -6.92
CA ARG A 200 12.55 -3.35 -6.14
C ARG A 200 13.48 -2.49 -5.27
N GLY A 201 13.14 -1.20 -5.17
CA GLY A 201 13.94 -0.23 -4.44
C GLY A 201 15.22 0.20 -5.16
N THR A 202 15.42 -0.21 -6.42
CA THR A 202 16.56 0.24 -7.22
C THR A 202 16.17 1.08 -8.43
N PHE A 203 17.12 1.86 -8.92
CA PHE A 203 17.03 2.54 -10.21
C PHE A 203 18.32 2.34 -11.02
N ARG A 204 18.22 2.51 -12.34
CA ARG A 204 19.34 2.38 -13.28
C ARG A 204 19.22 3.38 -14.43
N VAL A 205 20.32 3.59 -15.12
CA VAL A 205 20.40 4.55 -16.24
C VAL A 205 20.90 3.88 -17.50
N ARG A 206 20.22 4.11 -18.63
CA ARG A 206 20.59 3.61 -19.95
C ARG A 206 20.47 4.76 -20.96
N GLY A 207 21.56 5.46 -21.20
CA GLY A 207 21.57 6.66 -22.06
C GLY A 207 20.67 7.75 -21.48
N ASP A 208 19.62 8.09 -22.23
CA ASP A 208 18.64 9.13 -21.88
C ASP A 208 17.40 8.54 -21.17
N THR A 209 17.47 7.27 -20.81
CA THR A 209 16.40 6.56 -20.08
C THR A 209 16.81 6.30 -18.64
N VAL A 210 15.93 6.66 -17.71
CA VAL A 210 16.02 6.27 -16.30
C VAL A 210 14.94 5.24 -16.02
N GLU A 211 15.31 4.11 -15.43
CA GLU A 211 14.35 3.11 -14.98
C GLU A 211 14.42 3.00 -13.47
N VAL A 212 13.26 2.97 -12.81
CA VAL A 212 13.12 2.90 -11.35
C VAL A 212 12.10 1.84 -11.01
N PHE A 213 12.38 1.02 -10.00
CA PHE A 213 11.49 -0.05 -9.56
C PHE A 213 10.93 0.28 -8.17
N PRO A 214 9.72 0.84 -8.08
CA PRO A 214 9.11 1.17 -6.80
C PRO A 214 8.99 -0.03 -5.87
N VAL A 215 9.16 0.20 -4.57
CA VAL A 215 9.08 -0.88 -3.57
C VAL A 215 7.70 -1.51 -3.47
N TYR A 216 6.64 -0.80 -3.86
CA TYR A 216 5.25 -1.26 -3.85
C TYR A 216 4.75 -1.83 -5.18
N GLU A 217 5.26 -1.35 -6.31
CA GLU A 217 4.69 -1.63 -7.65
C GLU A 217 5.08 -3.01 -8.18
N GLU A 218 4.23 -3.68 -8.93
CA GLU A 218 4.62 -4.92 -9.63
C GLU A 218 5.47 -4.67 -10.87
N HIS A 219 5.51 -3.42 -11.33
CA HIS A 219 6.07 -3.03 -12.59
C HIS A 219 7.07 -1.88 -12.41
N PRO A 220 8.29 -2.00 -12.94
CA PRO A 220 9.20 -0.87 -12.99
C PRO A 220 8.68 0.23 -13.92
N ILE A 221 9.07 1.45 -13.62
CA ILE A 221 8.74 2.65 -14.38
C ILE A 221 9.95 3.01 -15.24
N ARG A 222 9.70 3.30 -16.51
CA ARG A 222 10.66 3.88 -17.44
C ARG A 222 10.32 5.35 -17.68
N ILE A 223 11.35 6.18 -17.51
CA ILE A 223 11.33 7.63 -17.69
C ILE A 223 12.26 7.92 -18.86
N GLU A 224 11.71 8.29 -20.00
CA GLU A 224 12.50 8.70 -21.14
C GLU A 224 12.62 10.22 -21.17
N MET A 225 13.86 10.69 -21.34
CA MET A 225 14.20 12.10 -21.29
C MET A 225 14.78 12.56 -22.63
N PHE A 226 14.56 13.82 -22.99
CA PHE A 226 15.25 14.49 -24.08
C PHE A 226 15.95 15.74 -23.54
N GLY A 227 17.26 15.63 -23.34
CA GLY A 227 17.99 16.60 -22.53
C GLY A 227 17.47 16.60 -21.10
N ASP A 228 16.89 17.72 -20.68
CA ASP A 228 16.33 17.92 -19.34
C ASP A 228 14.79 17.86 -19.33
N GLU A 229 14.13 17.36 -20.38
CA GLU A 229 12.66 17.25 -20.44
C GLU A 229 12.20 15.79 -20.38
N ILE A 230 11.17 15.49 -19.58
CA ILE A 230 10.52 14.18 -19.56
C ILE A 230 9.60 14.05 -20.78
N GLU A 231 9.92 13.15 -21.71
CA GLU A 231 9.11 12.90 -22.90
C GLU A 231 8.07 11.82 -22.68
N ARG A 232 8.43 10.72 -22.00
CA ARG A 232 7.54 9.57 -21.80
C ARG A 232 7.70 8.95 -20.42
N LEU A 233 6.58 8.51 -19.87
CA LEU A 233 6.49 7.74 -18.63
C LEU A 233 5.73 6.45 -18.93
N MET A 234 6.34 5.30 -18.61
CA MET A 234 5.79 3.99 -18.95
C MET A 234 5.96 3.01 -17.80
N SER A 235 4.96 2.16 -17.59
CA SER A 235 5.11 0.97 -16.74
C SER A 235 5.52 -0.22 -17.59
N LEU A 236 6.51 -0.99 -17.14
CA LEU A 236 7.05 -2.12 -17.89
C LEU A 236 6.78 -3.45 -17.18
N HIS A 237 6.65 -4.52 -17.96
CA HIS A 237 6.71 -5.86 -17.41
C HIS A 237 8.15 -6.15 -16.90
N PRO A 238 8.33 -6.57 -15.64
CA PRO A 238 9.67 -6.65 -14.99
C PRO A 238 10.63 -7.64 -15.66
N VAL A 239 10.10 -8.71 -16.26
CA VAL A 239 10.90 -9.75 -16.94
C VAL A 239 11.08 -9.49 -18.43
N THR A 240 9.99 -9.29 -19.18
CA THR A 240 10.04 -9.12 -20.65
C THR A 240 10.44 -7.72 -21.09
N GLY A 241 10.24 -6.70 -20.25
CA GLY A 241 10.44 -5.29 -20.61
C GLY A 241 9.36 -4.73 -21.54
N GLU A 242 8.26 -5.46 -21.74
CA GLU A 242 7.11 -5.00 -22.52
C GLU A 242 6.45 -3.79 -21.86
N ILE A 243 6.00 -2.83 -22.66
CA ILE A 243 5.27 -1.66 -22.18
C ILE A 243 3.85 -2.08 -21.84
N LEU A 244 3.45 -1.87 -20.59
CA LEU A 244 2.12 -2.20 -20.08
C LEU A 244 1.18 -0.98 -20.15
N THR A 245 1.68 0.18 -19.73
CA THR A 245 0.93 1.45 -19.74
C THR A 245 1.85 2.60 -20.13
N GLU A 246 1.25 3.64 -20.70
CA GLU A 246 1.86 4.96 -20.82
C GLU A 246 1.04 5.94 -19.98
N ASP A 247 1.72 6.69 -19.12
CA ASP A 247 1.09 7.53 -18.11
C ASP A 247 1.48 8.99 -18.30
N GLN A 248 0.56 9.93 -18.05
CA GLN A 248 0.86 11.36 -18.14
C GLN A 248 1.60 11.88 -16.90
N GLU A 249 1.41 11.21 -15.78
CA GLU A 249 1.94 11.59 -14.47
C GLU A 249 2.09 10.35 -13.59
N ILE A 250 3.21 10.26 -12.88
CA ILE A 250 3.53 9.17 -11.97
C ILE A 250 4.06 9.73 -10.65
N TYR A 251 3.70 9.07 -9.54
CA TYR A 251 4.21 9.38 -8.21
C TYR A 251 5.08 8.23 -7.71
N ILE A 252 6.33 8.53 -7.37
CA ILE A 252 7.25 7.58 -6.77
C ILE A 252 7.41 7.91 -5.29
N PHE A 253 6.81 7.09 -4.44
CA PHE A 253 6.91 7.23 -3.01
C PHE A 253 8.23 6.64 -2.47
N PRO A 254 8.67 7.08 -1.28
CA PRO A 254 9.89 6.58 -0.70
C PRO A 254 9.93 5.07 -0.45
N ALA A 255 11.15 4.52 -0.55
CA ALA A 255 11.44 3.10 -0.38
C ALA A 255 11.35 2.60 1.07
N THR A 256 11.03 3.46 2.03
CA THR A 256 10.84 3.11 3.44
C THR A 256 9.73 3.95 4.06
N HIS A 257 9.03 3.39 5.05
CA HIS A 257 8.02 4.13 5.83
C HIS A 257 8.64 5.09 6.86
N TYR A 258 9.96 5.08 7.05
CA TYR A 258 10.64 5.84 8.11
C TYR A 258 11.55 6.94 7.58
N VAL A 259 11.24 7.52 6.41
CA VAL A 259 12.07 8.62 5.88
C VAL A 259 11.94 9.85 6.76
N ALA A 260 13.00 10.17 7.48
CA ALA A 260 13.14 11.41 8.23
C ALA A 260 13.75 12.50 7.35
N GLY A 261 13.42 13.75 7.64
CA GLY A 261 14.10 14.88 7.05
C GLY A 261 15.40 15.27 7.73
N PRO A 262 16.20 16.14 7.07
CA PRO A 262 17.44 16.64 7.65
C PRO A 262 17.24 17.32 9.02
N GLU A 263 16.05 17.88 9.28
CA GLU A 263 15.71 18.51 10.57
C GLU A 263 15.43 17.50 11.71
N ARG A 264 15.29 16.20 11.39
CA ARG A 264 14.98 15.11 12.34
C ARG A 264 16.05 14.01 12.42
N MET A 265 17.08 14.07 11.58
CA MET A 265 18.30 13.26 11.70
C MET A 265 19.34 14.00 12.53
#